data_AF-A0A0J9Y7X2-F1
#
_entry.id   AF-A0A0J9Y7X2-F1
#
_cell.length_a   1.000
_cell.length_b   1.000
_cell.length_c   1.000
_cell.angle_alpha   90.00
_cell.angle_beta   90.00
_cell.angle_gamma   90.00
#
_symmetry.space_group_name_H-M   'P 1'
#
loop_
_entity.id
_entity.type
_entity.pdbx_description
1 polymer ?
#
loop_
_entity_poly.entity_id
_entity_poly.type
_entity_poly.pdbx_seq_one_letter_code
_entity_poly.pdbx_strand_id
1 'polypeptide(L)'
;MYCLGEIAELKAGFKSEMNFNNVNENAKSEMMSWAVDSTVVVPPHYKTEASIIIEEMNYKGTYSVVSVLSGLVTISIRRRKDGALVLPLTMNIVEIFRDHLESRYARKEIKSAVMIEGTQFVRLISKGTCSFQIEIIIYLQIRKFFLKKFFFD
;
A
#
# COMPACT_ATOMS: atom_id res chain seq x y z
N MET A 1 -0.91 12.98 -41.73
CA MET A 1 -0.81 11.51 -41.72
C MET A 1 -0.18 11.11 -40.40
N TYR A 2 -0.96 10.59 -39.45
CA TYR A 2 -0.46 10.20 -38.12
C TYR A 2 0.20 8.81 -38.23
N CYS A 3 1.48 8.68 -37.93
CA CYS A 3 2.09 7.35 -37.75
C CYS A 3 1.68 6.82 -36.37
N LEU A 4 1.11 5.62 -36.35
CA LEU A 4 0.74 4.85 -35.16
C LEU A 4 1.95 4.74 -34.23
N GLY A 5 1.78 5.18 -32.98
CA GLY A 5 2.79 5.05 -31.94
C GLY A 5 3.00 3.59 -31.58
N GLU A 6 4.27 3.18 -31.38
CA GLU A 6 4.58 1.95 -30.67
C GLU A 6 4.20 2.15 -29.20
N ILE A 7 3.15 1.45 -28.76
CA ILE A 7 2.73 1.42 -27.37
C ILE A 7 3.42 0.22 -26.72
N ALA A 8 4.48 0.47 -25.97
CA ALA A 8 5.06 -0.53 -25.08
C ALA A 8 4.20 -0.59 -23.79
N GLU A 9 3.21 -1.48 -23.76
CA GLU A 9 2.33 -1.65 -22.60
C GLU A 9 3.02 -2.50 -21.54
N LEU A 10 3.53 -1.88 -20.47
CA LEU A 10 4.23 -2.56 -19.38
C LEU A 10 3.26 -2.88 -18.24
N LYS A 11 2.66 -4.08 -18.24
CA LYS A 11 1.78 -4.56 -17.16
C LYS A 11 2.60 -5.16 -16.01
N ALA A 12 3.17 -4.31 -15.16
CA ALA A 12 3.71 -4.75 -13.87
C ALA A 12 2.62 -4.66 -12.79
N GLY A 13 2.26 -5.79 -12.19
CA GLY A 13 1.37 -5.82 -11.02
C GLY A 13 2.14 -5.38 -9.78
N PHE A 14 1.63 -4.36 -9.08
CA PHE A 14 2.23 -3.88 -7.83
C PHE A 14 1.67 -4.67 -6.63
N LYS A 15 2.54 -5.21 -5.79
CA LYS A 15 2.18 -5.85 -4.51
C LYS A 15 2.96 -5.17 -3.39
N SER A 16 2.25 -4.56 -2.45
CA SER A 16 2.83 -4.01 -1.23
C SER A 16 2.46 -4.88 -0.04
N GLU A 17 3.43 -5.18 0.83
CA GLU A 17 3.23 -5.88 2.09
C GLU A 17 3.06 -4.86 3.21
N MET A 18 1.89 -4.87 3.87
CA MET A 18 1.57 -3.96 4.96
C MET A 18 1.71 -4.67 6.31
N ASN A 19 2.47 -4.07 7.21
CA ASN A 19 2.63 -4.56 8.58
C ASN A 19 1.75 -3.73 9.53
N PHE A 20 0.71 -4.35 10.10
CA PHE A 20 -0.31 -3.71 10.94
C PHE A 20 0.05 -3.66 12.43
N ASN A 21 1.33 -3.65 12.78
CA ASN A 21 1.79 -3.65 14.18
C ASN A 21 1.83 -2.26 14.82
N ASN A 22 1.64 -1.18 14.06
CA ASN A 22 1.68 0.19 14.58
C ASN A 22 0.60 1.06 13.90
N VAL A 23 -0.15 1.82 14.70
CA VAL A 23 -1.19 2.78 14.27
C VAL A 23 -0.57 4.05 13.69
N ASN A 24 0.73 4.26 13.89
CA ASN A 24 1.43 5.39 13.29
C ASN A 24 1.63 5.19 11.78
N GLU A 25 1.32 6.25 11.06
CA GLU A 25 1.33 6.39 9.61
C GLU A 25 2.67 5.97 9.01
N ASN A 26 2.70 4.81 8.36
CA ASN A 26 3.85 4.34 7.58
C ASN A 26 3.73 4.87 6.15
N ALA A 27 4.08 6.15 5.94
CA ALA A 27 4.31 6.65 4.59
C ALA A 27 5.59 6.00 4.05
N LYS A 28 5.46 5.10 3.07
CA LYS A 28 6.58 4.45 2.39
C LYS A 28 6.66 4.97 0.96
N SER A 29 7.79 5.56 0.60
CA SER A 29 8.12 5.92 -0.77
C SER A 29 9.14 4.91 -1.29
N GLU A 30 8.89 4.33 -2.46
CA GLU A 30 9.83 3.45 -3.14
C GLU A 30 10.16 4.08 -4.50
N MET A 31 11.45 4.15 -4.81
CA MET A 31 11.91 4.68 -6.10
C MET A 31 12.07 3.51 -7.07
N MET A 32 11.42 3.61 -8.23
CA MET A 32 11.66 2.70 -9.34
C MET A 32 12.49 3.40 -10.42
N SER A 33 13.49 2.69 -10.94
CA SER A 33 14.27 3.16 -12.09
C SER A 33 13.87 2.36 -13.32
N TRP A 34 13.47 3.08 -14.37
CA TRP A 34 13.07 2.50 -15.64
C TRP A 34 14.07 2.87 -16.74
N ALA A 35 14.21 2.02 -17.74
CA ALA A 35 14.97 2.30 -18.95
C ALA A 35 14.17 1.83 -20.17
N VAL A 36 14.11 2.66 -21.21
CA VAL A 36 13.43 2.38 -22.47
C VAL A 36 14.39 2.63 -23.61
N ASP A 37 14.74 1.58 -24.35
CA ASP A 37 15.55 1.67 -25.56
C ASP A 37 14.64 1.68 -26.79
N SER A 38 14.67 2.76 -27.58
CA SER A 38 13.90 2.88 -28.82
C SER A 38 14.76 3.48 -29.94
N THR A 39 14.62 2.95 -31.16
CA THR A 39 15.34 3.43 -32.35
C THR A 39 14.37 4.09 -33.31
N VAL A 40 14.61 5.36 -33.65
CA VAL A 40 13.73 6.14 -34.52
C VAL A 40 14.44 6.51 -35.82
N VAL A 41 13.90 6.06 -36.95
CA VAL A 41 14.39 6.45 -38.29
C VAL A 41 13.80 7.80 -38.68
N VAL A 42 14.67 8.79 -38.90
CA VAL A 42 14.30 10.14 -39.34
C VAL A 42 14.50 10.27 -40.86
N PRO A 43 13.44 10.49 -41.64
CA PRO A 43 13.57 10.69 -43.08
C PRO A 43 14.27 12.02 -43.45
N PRO A 44 14.87 12.13 -44.65
CA PRO A 44 15.43 13.38 -45.14
C PRO A 44 14.40 14.52 -45.16
N HIS A 45 14.83 15.74 -44.80
CA HIS A 45 13.98 16.94 -44.72
C HIS A 45 12.87 16.92 -43.66
N TYR A 46 12.92 15.97 -42.71
CA TYR A 46 12.07 15.96 -41.53
C TYR A 46 12.89 16.24 -40.27
N LYS A 47 12.26 16.95 -39.32
CA LYS A 47 12.68 17.02 -37.92
C LYS A 47 11.78 16.09 -37.12
N THR A 48 12.37 15.26 -36.26
CA THR A 48 11.61 14.39 -35.35
C THR A 48 11.80 14.86 -33.92
N GLU A 49 10.70 14.93 -33.17
CA GLU A 49 10.67 15.19 -31.74
C GLU A 49 10.16 13.93 -31.05
N ALA A 50 10.91 13.45 -30.06
CA ALA A 50 10.51 12.33 -29.21
C ALA A 50 10.21 12.87 -27.82
N SER A 51 9.03 12.57 -27.30
CA SER A 51 8.59 12.96 -25.96
C SER A 51 8.27 11.69 -25.17
N ILE A 52 8.85 11.56 -23.99
CA ILE A 52 8.46 10.51 -23.05
C ILE A 52 7.20 10.99 -22.34
N ILE A 53 6.14 10.18 -22.40
CA ILE A 53 4.90 10.44 -21.68
C ILE A 53 4.78 9.40 -20.57
N ILE A 54 4.60 9.88 -19.35
CA ILE A 54 4.37 9.07 -18.15
C ILE A 54 2.94 9.34 -17.71
N GLU A 55 2.14 8.29 -17.67
CA GLU A 55 0.79 8.34 -17.12
C GLU A 55 0.82 7.84 -15.68
N GLU A 56 0.59 8.78 -14.77
CA GLU A 56 0.47 8.52 -13.35
C GLU A 56 -0.99 8.32 -12.96
N MET A 57 -1.23 7.37 -12.08
CA MET A 57 -2.50 7.20 -11.41
C MET A 57 -2.36 7.51 -9.93
N ASN A 58 -3.27 8.35 -9.46
CA ASN A 58 -3.49 8.57 -8.05
C ASN A 58 -4.64 7.68 -7.58
N TYR A 59 -4.32 6.67 -6.81
CA TYR A 59 -5.32 5.86 -6.13
C TYR A 59 -5.51 6.35 -4.70
N LYS A 60 -6.75 6.68 -4.33
CA LYS A 60 -7.14 6.91 -2.93
C LYS A 60 -8.22 5.92 -2.58
N GLY A 61 -7.99 5.15 -1.53
CA GLY A 61 -8.91 4.11 -1.09
C GLY A 61 -8.99 4.03 0.42
N THR A 62 -10.12 3.54 0.90
CA THR A 62 -10.24 3.06 2.28
C THR A 62 -10.02 1.55 2.29
N TYR A 63 -9.43 1.04 3.36
CA TYR A 63 -9.27 -0.39 3.56
C TYR A 63 -9.82 -0.80 4.93
N SER A 64 -10.20 -2.07 5.02
CA SER A 64 -10.58 -2.71 6.28
C SER A 64 -9.84 -4.03 6.38
N VAL A 65 -9.08 -4.19 7.46
CA VAL A 65 -8.38 -5.42 7.80
C VAL A 65 -9.13 -6.11 8.93
N VAL A 66 -9.32 -7.42 8.77
CA VAL A 66 -9.96 -8.23 9.79
C VAL A 66 -8.95 -9.23 10.33
N SER A 67 -8.61 -9.09 11.61
CA SER A 67 -7.70 -9.99 12.31
C SER A 67 -8.49 -10.87 13.26
N VAL A 68 -8.17 -12.17 13.29
CA VAL A 68 -8.83 -13.14 14.16
C VAL A 68 -7.80 -13.67 15.15
N LEU A 69 -8.09 -13.55 16.44
CA LEU A 69 -7.23 -14.00 17.52
C LEU A 69 -7.89 -15.17 18.27
N SER A 70 -7.08 -16.16 18.63
CA SER A 70 -7.45 -17.27 19.51
C SER A 70 -6.24 -17.75 20.29
N GLY A 71 -6.48 -18.45 21.40
CA GLY A 71 -5.43 -19.08 22.20
C GLY A 71 -5.41 -18.63 23.65
N LEU A 72 -4.34 -19.03 24.33
CA LEU A 72 -4.13 -18.77 25.75
C LEU A 72 -3.07 -17.69 25.94
N VAL A 73 -3.31 -16.80 26.90
CA VAL A 73 -2.35 -15.80 27.36
C VAL A 73 -1.88 -16.20 28.74
N THR A 74 -0.55 -16.29 28.92
CA THR A 74 0.06 -16.59 30.21
C THR A 74 0.70 -15.33 30.81
N ILE A 75 0.21 -14.91 31.96
CA ILE A 75 0.73 -13.77 32.74
C ILE A 75 1.57 -14.32 33.89
N SER A 76 2.85 -13.94 33.93
CA SER A 76 3.76 -14.33 35.01
C SER A 76 3.91 -13.19 36.02
N ILE A 77 3.34 -13.36 37.22
CA ILE A 77 3.50 -12.42 38.33
C ILE A 77 4.83 -12.71 39.01
N ARG A 78 5.72 -11.71 39.05
CA ARG A 78 7.05 -11.81 39.66
C ARG A 78 7.21 -10.80 40.79
N ARG A 79 7.90 -11.20 41.86
CA ARG A 79 8.18 -10.34 43.01
C ARG A 79 9.19 -9.27 42.60
N ARG A 80 8.89 -8.00 42.87
CA ARG A 80 9.73 -6.87 42.45
C ARG A 80 11.15 -6.87 43.05
N LYS A 81 11.31 -7.36 44.28
CA LYS A 81 12.59 -7.30 45.03
C LYS A 81 13.68 -8.15 44.38
N ASP A 82 13.35 -9.35 43.95
CA ASP A 82 14.32 -10.38 43.51
C ASP A 82 13.93 -11.07 42.20
N GLY A 83 12.80 -10.69 41.58
CA GLY A 83 12.34 -11.23 40.31
C GLY A 83 11.78 -12.65 40.39
N ALA A 84 11.66 -13.24 41.60
CA ALA A 84 11.15 -14.59 41.77
C ALA A 84 9.71 -14.72 41.24
N LEU A 85 9.43 -15.80 40.50
CA LEU A 85 8.08 -16.11 40.03
C LEU A 85 7.18 -16.41 41.23
N VAL A 86 6.12 -15.64 41.37
CA VAL A 86 5.12 -15.80 42.43
C VAL A 86 3.96 -16.63 41.94
N LEU A 87 3.41 -16.29 40.78
CA LEU A 87 2.23 -16.95 40.23
C LEU A 87 2.14 -16.80 38.71
N PRO A 88 2.08 -17.89 37.94
CA PRO A 88 1.63 -17.84 36.56
C PRO A 88 0.09 -17.99 36.49
N LEU A 89 -0.56 -17.13 35.72
CA LEU A 89 -1.97 -17.22 35.36
C LEU A 89 -2.07 -17.51 33.87
N THR A 90 -2.87 -18.50 33.47
CA THR A 90 -3.13 -18.79 32.05
C THR A 90 -4.62 -18.68 31.80
N MET A 91 -5.01 -17.86 30.82
CA MET A 91 -6.40 -17.55 30.53
C MET A 91 -6.64 -17.51 29.02
N ASN A 92 -7.87 -17.78 28.60
CA ASN A 92 -8.24 -17.69 27.19
C ASN A 92 -8.36 -16.22 26.78
N ILE A 93 -7.78 -15.86 25.64
CA ILE A 93 -7.85 -14.49 25.09
C ILE A 93 -9.29 -14.01 24.92
N VAL A 94 -10.21 -14.91 24.56
CA VAL A 94 -11.63 -14.58 24.40
C VAL A 94 -12.26 -14.13 25.71
N GLU A 95 -11.93 -14.79 26.83
CA GLU A 95 -12.45 -14.43 28.15
C GLU A 95 -11.90 -13.09 28.62
N ILE A 96 -10.60 -12.85 28.39
CA ILE A 96 -9.96 -11.56 28.70
C ILE A 96 -10.65 -10.41 27.96
N PHE A 97 -10.86 -10.58 26.65
CA PHE A 97 -11.54 -9.55 25.85
C PHE A 97 -13.01 -9.39 26.24
N ARG A 98 -13.71 -10.48 26.60
CA ARG A 98 -15.11 -10.42 27.04
C ARG A 98 -15.25 -9.55 28.28
N ASP A 99 -14.47 -9.86 29.31
CA ASP A 99 -14.46 -9.10 30.56
C ASP A 99 -14.07 -7.63 30.34
N HIS A 100 -13.06 -7.38 29.50
CA HIS A 100 -12.66 -6.02 29.14
C HIS A 100 -13.77 -5.25 28.42
N LEU A 101 -14.48 -5.86 27.46
CA LEU A 101 -15.53 -5.19 26.69
C LEU A 101 -16.78 -4.89 27.52
N GLU A 102 -17.09 -5.72 28.52
CA GLU A 102 -18.17 -5.50 29.49
C GLU A 102 -17.81 -4.46 30.56
N SER A 103 -16.51 -4.23 30.78
CA SER A 103 -16.01 -3.24 31.73
C SER A 103 -16.41 -1.80 31.39
N ARG A 104 -16.54 -0.98 32.44
CA ARG A 104 -16.77 0.47 32.34
C ARG A 104 -15.54 1.22 31.79
N TYR A 105 -14.36 0.59 31.81
CA TYR A 105 -13.13 1.20 31.33
C TYR A 105 -12.90 1.02 29.82
N ALA A 106 -13.67 0.16 29.15
CA ALA A 106 -13.53 -0.03 27.72
C ALA A 106 -14.03 1.19 26.95
N ARG A 107 -13.12 1.79 26.19
CA ARG A 107 -13.42 2.95 25.34
C ARG A 107 -14.36 2.56 24.20
N LYS A 108 -15.21 3.49 23.76
CA LYS A 108 -16.19 3.24 22.71
C LYS A 108 -15.55 2.81 21.39
N GLU A 109 -14.36 3.35 21.07
CA GLU A 109 -13.63 3.00 19.84
C GLU A 109 -13.16 1.54 19.86
N ILE A 110 -12.82 1.01 21.04
CA ILE A 110 -12.44 -0.41 21.18
C ILE A 110 -13.68 -1.29 21.00
N LYS A 111 -14.82 -0.91 21.59
CA LYS A 111 -16.07 -1.69 21.46
C LYS A 111 -16.58 -1.75 20.01
N SER A 112 -16.29 -0.73 19.20
CA SER A 112 -16.68 -0.74 17.77
C SER A 112 -15.68 -1.48 16.88
N ALA A 113 -14.43 -1.65 17.32
CA ALA A 113 -13.37 -2.33 16.58
C ALA A 113 -13.21 -3.81 16.96
N VAL A 114 -13.75 -4.26 18.10
CA VAL A 114 -13.59 -5.62 18.60
C VAL A 114 -14.93 -6.33 18.74
N MET A 115 -15.00 -7.57 18.24
CA MET A 115 -16.16 -8.45 18.38
C MET A 115 -15.73 -9.83 18.84
N ILE A 116 -16.56 -10.46 19.67
CA ILE A 116 -16.37 -11.85 20.07
C ILE A 116 -17.22 -12.74 19.18
N GLU A 117 -16.57 -13.68 18.49
CA GLU A 117 -17.24 -14.67 17.66
C GLU A 117 -17.35 -16.00 18.41
N GLY A 118 -18.53 -16.22 18.98
CA GLY A 118 -18.81 -17.40 19.81
C GLY A 118 -17.94 -17.45 21.06
N THR A 119 -17.30 -18.60 21.29
CA THR A 119 -16.46 -18.86 22.47
C THR A 119 -14.97 -18.99 22.15
N GLN A 120 -14.59 -18.93 20.86
CA GLN A 120 -13.25 -19.35 20.41
C GLN A 120 -12.41 -18.23 19.83
N PHE A 121 -13.03 -17.17 19.30
CA PHE A 121 -12.32 -16.16 18.53
C PHE A 121 -12.67 -14.74 18.95
N VAL A 122 -11.65 -13.88 18.92
CA VAL A 122 -11.80 -12.42 18.98
C VAL A 122 -11.51 -11.88 17.58
N ARG A 123 -12.48 -11.20 16.99
CA ARG A 123 -12.34 -10.50 15.71
C ARG A 123 -12.02 -9.03 15.97
N LEU A 124 -10.93 -8.55 15.39
CA LEU A 124 -10.53 -7.14 15.37
C LEU A 124 -10.75 -6.59 13.97
N ILE A 125 -11.36 -5.42 13.88
CA ILE A 125 -11.55 -4.67 12.63
C ILE A 125 -10.70 -3.41 12.70
N SER A 126 -9.68 -3.34 11.86
CA SER A 126 -8.85 -2.17 11.67
C SER A 126 -9.23 -1.49 10.36
N LYS A 127 -9.60 -0.20 10.42
CA LYS A 127 -9.92 0.59 9.23
C LYS A 127 -8.83 1.62 9.01
N GLY A 128 -8.50 1.89 7.76
CA GLY A 128 -7.54 2.91 7.39
C GLY A 128 -7.79 3.48 6.01
N THR A 129 -6.98 4.47 5.66
CA THR A 129 -6.93 5.08 4.34
C THR A 129 -5.58 4.79 3.72
N CYS A 130 -5.57 4.67 2.39
CA CYS A 130 -4.36 4.55 1.61
C CYS A 130 -4.42 5.56 0.47
N SER A 131 -3.28 6.14 0.15
CA SER A 131 -3.08 7.00 -1.01
C SER A 131 -1.81 6.54 -1.70
N PHE A 132 -1.94 6.09 -2.94
CA PHE A 132 -0.83 5.66 -3.77
C PHE A 132 -0.77 6.54 -5.01
N GLN A 133 0.42 6.98 -5.36
CA GLN A 133 0.73 7.58 -6.64
C GLN A 133 1.64 6.60 -7.37
N ILE A 134 1.21 6.12 -8.52
CA ILE A 134 1.89 5.05 -9.25
C ILE A 134 1.94 5.41 -10.73
N GLU A 135 3.11 5.26 -11.34
CA GLU A 135 3.29 5.31 -12.79
C GLU A 135 2.74 4.00 -13.40
N ILE A 136 1.72 4.09 -14.26
CA ILE A 136 1.07 2.91 -14.84
C ILE A 136 1.55 2.64 -16.26
N ILE A 137 1.71 3.70 -17.06
CA ILE A 137 2.04 3.58 -18.46
C ILE A 137 3.15 4.56 -18.79
N ILE A 138 4.17 4.07 -19.50
CA ILE A 138 5.22 4.88 -20.08
C ILE A 138 5.25 4.58 -21.58
N TYR A 139 5.19 5.62 -22.41
CA TYR A 139 5.33 5.46 -23.86
C TYR A 139 6.07 6.62 -24.50
N LEU A 140 6.63 6.34 -25.67
CA LEU A 140 7.34 7.32 -26.48
C LEU A 140 6.39 7.91 -27.53
N GLN A 141 6.12 9.21 -27.44
CA GLN A 141 5.38 9.94 -28.46
C GLN A 141 6.36 10.55 -29.47
N ILE A 142 6.24 10.15 -30.73
CA ILE A 142 7.08 10.66 -31.82
C ILE A 142 6.28 11.61 -32.70
N ARG A 143 6.74 12.85 -32.83
CA ARG A 143 6.17 13.87 -33.73
C ARG A 143 7.16 14.19 -34.85
N LYS A 144 6.68 14.20 -36.09
CA LYS A 144 7.49 14.54 -37.28
C LYS A 144 7.02 15.85 -37.86
N PHE A 145 7.98 16.75 -38.10
CA PHE A 145 7.76 18.06 -38.70
C PHE A 145 8.50 18.13 -40.03
N PHE A 146 7.81 18.56 -41.09
CA PHE A 146 8.45 18.83 -42.36
C PHE A 146 9.24 20.13 -42.29
N LEU A 147 10.49 20.13 -42.72
CA LEU A 147 11.29 21.35 -42.82
C LEU A 147 10.86 22.11 -44.08
N LYS A 148 9.99 23.12 -43.93
CA LYS A 148 9.83 24.13 -44.98
C LYS A 148 11.18 24.86 -45.13
N LYS A 149 11.75 24.83 -46.34
CA LYS A 149 12.87 25.70 -46.70
C LYS A 149 12.46 27.14 -46.40
N PHE A 150 13.12 27.80 -45.45
CA PHE A 150 13.30 29.24 -45.55
C PHE A 150 14.30 29.44 -46.70
N PHE A 151 13.78 29.78 -47.87
CA PHE A 151 14.60 30.47 -48.87
C PHE A 151 14.90 31.84 -48.27
N PHE A 152 16.17 32.11 -47.96
CA PHE A 152 16.67 33.47 -47.97
C PHE A 152 16.75 33.85 -49.45
N ASP A 153 15.82 34.70 -49.90
CA ASP A 153 16.03 35.54 -51.08
C ASP A 153 16.88 36.76 -50.66
#